data_AF-A0A357TJ23-F1
#
_entry.id   AF-A0A357TJ23-F1
#
_cell.length_a   1.000
_cell.length_b   1.000
_cell.length_c   1.000
_cell.angle_alpha   90.00
_cell.angle_beta   90.00
_cell.angle_gamma   90.00
#
_symmetry.space_group_name_H-M   'P 1'
#
loop_
_entity.id
_entity.type
_entity.pdbx_description
1 polymer ?
#
loop_
_entity_poly.entity_id
_entity_poly.type
_entity_poly.pdbx_seq_one_letter_code
_entity_poly.pdbx_strand_id
1 'polypeptide(L)'
;MSRDLEPKFDHLWKEYTGVFMEMDDLTLARWMAQTLGQFAGRVWRLSHPLLLTYELAARAAHDRQIWLKGMGIVPADYIPAECCRAPLFPVLSRDVAEVGLVCKHCGEACVHPEDLPVEMKSSLIQWAEKYEKVHAVAHWEEDGIKLPHDYDRQLESAAIKAEKYLLENGDKLALDLLGYYPAVAWEDQDECLAVRPEDLCVK
;
A
#
# COMPACT_ATOMS: atom_id res chain seq x y z
N MET A 1 -7.35 25.76 -26.06
CA MET A 1 -8.11 25.09 -24.99
C MET A 1 -7.76 23.62 -25.05
N SER A 2 -6.69 23.22 -24.35
CA SER A 2 -6.36 21.80 -24.19
C SER A 2 -7.50 21.18 -23.40
N ARG A 3 -8.18 20.17 -23.95
CA ARG A 3 -9.07 19.34 -23.13
C ARG A 3 -8.12 18.54 -22.26
N ASP A 4 -8.11 18.82 -20.97
CA ASP A 4 -7.55 17.90 -19.98
C ASP A 4 -8.32 16.60 -20.12
N LEU A 5 -7.76 15.71 -20.93
CA LEU A 5 -8.19 14.32 -20.98
C LEU A 5 -7.73 13.76 -19.65
N GLU A 6 -8.65 13.61 -18.70
CA GLU A 6 -8.41 12.74 -17.55
C GLU A 6 -7.79 11.45 -18.10
N PRO A 7 -6.62 11.03 -17.58
CA PRO A 7 -5.97 9.79 -17.97
C PRO A 7 -7.01 8.67 -18.09
N LYS A 8 -6.95 7.86 -19.14
CA LYS A 8 -7.90 6.74 -19.35
C LYS A 8 -8.02 5.83 -18.12
N PHE A 9 -6.94 5.76 -17.33
CA PHE A 9 -6.89 5.08 -16.05
C PHE A 9 -7.89 5.66 -15.05
N ASP A 10 -7.96 6.97 -14.90
CA ASP A 10 -8.88 7.66 -13.97
C ASP A 10 -10.34 7.38 -14.33
N HIS A 11 -10.64 7.29 -15.63
CA HIS A 11 -11.98 6.91 -16.08
C HIS A 11 -12.34 5.47 -15.66
N LEU A 12 -11.42 4.52 -15.85
CA LEU A 12 -11.62 3.13 -15.47
C LEU A 12 -11.77 2.98 -13.94
N TRP A 13 -10.99 3.71 -13.16
CA TRP A 13 -11.13 3.76 -11.70
C TRP A 13 -12.48 4.33 -11.28
N LYS A 14 -12.97 5.37 -11.94
CA LYS A 14 -14.32 5.92 -11.71
C LYS A 14 -15.41 4.91 -12.04
N GLU A 15 -15.29 4.20 -13.15
CA GLU A 15 -16.23 3.14 -13.54
C GLU A 15 -16.28 2.02 -12.48
N TYR A 16 -15.12 1.50 -12.06
CA TYR A 16 -15.06 0.45 -11.04
C TYR A 16 -15.51 0.93 -9.65
N THR A 17 -15.31 2.21 -9.33
CA THR A 17 -15.83 2.80 -8.08
C THR A 17 -17.36 2.97 -8.13
N GLY A 18 -17.96 3.03 -9.32
CA GLY A 18 -19.39 3.24 -9.53
C GLY A 18 -20.28 2.30 -8.73
N VAL A 19 -19.92 1.01 -8.66
CA VAL A 19 -20.65 0.00 -7.89
C VAL A 19 -20.78 0.38 -6.40
N PHE A 20 -19.74 0.97 -5.81
CA PHE A 20 -19.76 1.40 -4.40
C PHE A 20 -20.42 2.76 -4.20
N MET A 21 -20.40 3.62 -5.23
CA MET A 21 -21.14 4.89 -5.22
C MET A 21 -22.64 4.68 -5.28
N GLU A 22 -23.10 3.63 -5.96
CA GLU A 22 -24.52 3.26 -6.04
C GLU A 22 -25.06 2.61 -4.76
N MET A 23 -24.19 2.04 -3.91
CA MET A 23 -24.60 1.49 -2.61
C MET A 23 -25.06 2.60 -1.67
N ASP A 24 -26.12 2.38 -0.91
CA ASP A 24 -26.48 3.24 0.22
C ASP A 24 -25.42 3.17 1.34
N ASP A 25 -25.39 4.18 2.21
CA ASP A 25 -24.35 4.34 3.25
C ASP A 25 -24.25 3.09 4.14
N LEU A 26 -25.38 2.47 4.48
CA LEU A 26 -25.44 1.33 5.39
C LEU A 26 -24.97 0.04 4.70
N THR A 27 -25.33 -0.17 3.44
CA THR A 27 -24.84 -1.30 2.64
C THR A 27 -23.33 -1.22 2.44
N LEU A 28 -22.80 -0.04 2.07
CA LEU A 28 -21.37 0.18 1.94
C LEU A 28 -20.64 -0.06 3.28
N ALA A 29 -21.16 0.48 4.38
CA ALA A 29 -20.58 0.29 5.71
C ALA A 29 -20.50 -1.19 6.12
N ARG A 30 -21.58 -1.95 5.89
CA ARG A 30 -21.61 -3.39 6.18
C ARG A 30 -20.64 -4.18 5.31
N TRP A 31 -20.59 -3.87 4.02
CA TRP A 31 -19.67 -4.53 3.10
C TRP A 31 -18.22 -4.31 3.52
N MET A 32 -17.85 -3.07 3.87
CA MET A 32 -16.51 -2.75 4.34
C MET A 32 -16.16 -3.44 5.66
N ALA A 33 -17.07 -3.41 6.64
CA ALA A 33 -16.89 -4.07 7.92
C ALA A 33 -16.68 -5.58 7.77
N GLN A 34 -17.49 -6.24 6.93
CA GLN A 34 -17.36 -7.67 6.66
C GLN A 34 -16.04 -7.99 5.96
N THR A 35 -15.62 -7.16 5.00
CA THR A 35 -14.36 -7.35 4.27
C THR A 35 -13.14 -7.14 5.17
N LEU A 36 -13.15 -6.13 6.07
CA LEU A 36 -12.11 -5.96 7.09
C LEU A 36 -11.98 -7.19 8.00
N GLY A 37 -13.11 -7.82 8.35
CA GLY A 37 -13.11 -9.08 9.08
C GLY A 37 -12.42 -10.23 8.34
N GLN A 38 -12.41 -10.22 7.00
CA GLN A 38 -11.65 -11.20 6.20
C GLN A 38 -10.15 -10.92 6.18
N PHE A 39 -9.76 -9.66 6.31
CA PHE A 39 -8.35 -9.26 6.31
C PHE A 39 -7.64 -9.53 7.63
N ALA A 40 -8.38 -9.56 8.73
CA ALA A 40 -7.85 -9.72 10.08
C ALA A 40 -6.92 -10.94 10.23
N GLY A 41 -5.81 -10.73 10.94
CA GLY A 41 -4.78 -11.73 11.24
C GLY A 41 -3.89 -12.10 10.06
N ARG A 42 -3.89 -11.33 8.97
CA ARG A 42 -3.15 -11.66 7.74
C ARG A 42 -2.44 -10.46 7.13
N VAL A 43 -1.35 -10.75 6.43
CA VAL A 43 -0.70 -9.82 5.50
C VAL A 43 -1.31 -9.94 4.11
N TRP A 44 -1.44 -8.82 3.41
CA TRP A 44 -2.04 -8.76 2.08
C TRP A 44 -1.15 -8.02 1.09
N ARG A 45 -0.90 -8.65 -0.05
CA ARG A 45 -0.29 -7.99 -1.20
C ARG A 45 -1.18 -6.84 -1.68
N LEU A 46 -0.60 -5.69 -1.97
CA LEU A 46 -1.33 -4.54 -2.51
C LEU A 46 -2.09 -4.92 -3.79
N SER A 47 -1.46 -5.74 -4.64
CA SER A 47 -2.02 -6.28 -5.88
C SER A 47 -3.18 -7.25 -5.70
N HIS A 48 -3.47 -7.73 -4.48
CA HIS A 48 -4.49 -8.74 -4.26
C HIS A 48 -5.87 -8.22 -4.72
N PRO A 49 -6.64 -8.94 -5.57
CA PRO A 49 -7.88 -8.42 -6.15
C PRO A 49 -8.92 -7.95 -5.11
N LEU A 50 -9.03 -8.65 -3.97
CA LEU A 50 -9.91 -8.24 -2.87
C LEU A 50 -9.45 -6.92 -2.24
N LEU A 51 -8.15 -6.66 -2.13
CA LEU A 51 -7.60 -5.45 -1.54
C LEU A 51 -7.77 -4.25 -2.49
N LEU A 52 -7.60 -4.45 -3.80
CA LEU A 52 -7.91 -3.46 -4.83
C LEU A 52 -9.41 -3.11 -4.85
N THR A 53 -10.27 -4.14 -4.74
CA THR A 53 -11.72 -3.94 -4.62
C THR A 53 -12.08 -3.18 -3.35
N TYR A 54 -11.41 -3.49 -2.24
CA TYR A 54 -11.59 -2.78 -0.98
C TYR A 54 -11.15 -1.32 -1.08
N GLU A 55 -10.08 -1.01 -1.80
CA GLU A 55 -9.62 0.36 -2.01
C GLU A 55 -10.68 1.23 -2.72
N LEU A 56 -11.31 0.70 -3.75
CA LEU A 56 -12.42 1.37 -4.44
C LEU A 56 -13.55 1.71 -3.48
N ALA A 57 -13.96 0.74 -2.64
CA ALA A 57 -14.98 0.94 -1.62
C ALA A 57 -14.53 1.95 -0.55
N ALA A 58 -13.26 1.89 -0.13
CA ALA A 58 -12.70 2.74 0.89
C ALA A 58 -12.64 4.21 0.46
N ARG A 59 -12.32 4.48 -0.81
CA ARG A 59 -12.40 5.83 -1.40
C ARG A 59 -13.83 6.37 -1.37
N ALA A 60 -14.79 5.61 -1.89
CA ALA A 60 -16.21 5.99 -1.85
C ALA A 60 -16.71 6.22 -0.42
N ALA A 61 -16.29 5.39 0.53
CA ALA A 61 -16.66 5.50 1.93
C ALA A 61 -15.98 6.66 2.65
N HIS A 62 -14.73 6.98 2.29
CA HIS A 62 -13.99 8.12 2.82
C HIS A 62 -14.66 9.43 2.41
N ASP A 63 -14.97 9.58 1.12
CA ASP A 63 -15.68 10.76 0.58
C ASP A 63 -17.04 10.97 1.26
N ARG A 64 -17.72 9.87 1.59
CA ARG A 64 -19.02 9.88 2.28
C ARG A 64 -18.92 9.86 3.80
N GLN A 65 -17.70 9.84 4.34
CA GLN A 65 -17.42 9.84 5.78
C GLN A 65 -18.14 8.71 6.55
N ILE A 66 -18.24 7.52 5.95
CA ILE A 66 -19.03 6.39 6.47
C ILE A 66 -18.61 5.99 7.90
N TRP A 67 -17.31 5.92 8.15
CA TRP A 67 -16.78 5.57 9.48
C TRP A 67 -17.04 6.67 10.51
N LEU A 68 -16.92 7.94 10.14
CA LEU A 68 -17.21 9.07 11.04
C LEU A 68 -18.68 9.14 11.44
N LYS A 69 -19.58 8.74 10.54
CA LYS A 69 -21.03 8.65 10.81
C LYS A 69 -21.41 7.48 11.71
N GLY A 70 -20.50 6.54 11.99
CA GLY A 70 -20.78 5.36 12.82
C GLY A 70 -21.75 4.37 12.16
N MET A 71 -21.80 4.33 10.82
CA MET A 71 -22.77 3.52 10.06
C MET A 71 -22.45 2.02 10.05
N GLY A 72 -21.23 1.63 10.39
CA GLY A 72 -20.73 0.26 10.34
C GLY A 72 -20.23 -0.25 11.69
N ILE A 73 -20.33 -1.55 11.91
CA ILE A 73 -19.73 -2.21 13.07
C ILE A 73 -18.25 -2.42 12.74
N VAL A 74 -17.36 -1.71 13.42
CA VAL A 74 -15.92 -1.94 13.31
C VAL A 74 -15.59 -3.32 13.88
N PRO A 75 -14.87 -4.20 13.14
CA PRO A 75 -14.46 -5.49 13.69
C PRO A 75 -13.61 -5.30 14.95
N ALA A 76 -13.81 -6.16 15.95
CA ALA A 76 -13.34 -5.93 17.32
C ALA A 76 -11.82 -5.72 17.46
N ASP A 77 -11.04 -6.30 16.56
CA ASP A 77 -9.57 -6.21 16.60
C ASP A 77 -9.06 -4.86 16.11
N TYR A 78 -9.87 -4.09 15.37
CA TYR A 78 -9.44 -2.82 14.79
C TYR A 78 -9.67 -1.62 15.72
N ILE A 79 -8.61 -0.85 15.90
CA ILE A 79 -8.66 0.48 16.52
C ILE A 79 -8.90 1.55 15.44
N PRO A 80 -9.50 2.71 15.77
CA PRO A 80 -9.63 3.81 14.83
C PRO A 80 -8.27 4.44 14.53
N ALA A 81 -7.95 4.64 13.25
CA ALA A 81 -6.79 5.42 12.81
C ALA A 81 -6.99 6.91 13.10
N GLU A 82 -5.94 7.62 13.49
CA GLU A 82 -6.04 9.05 13.83
C GLU A 82 -6.38 9.94 12.62
N CYS A 83 -5.84 9.61 11.44
CA CYS A 83 -6.00 10.40 10.22
C CYS A 83 -7.46 10.55 9.74
N CYS A 84 -8.24 9.46 9.75
CA CYS A 84 -9.60 9.48 9.20
C CYS A 84 -10.66 8.79 10.09
N ARG A 85 -10.26 8.25 11.25
CA ARG A 85 -11.09 7.45 12.18
C ARG A 85 -11.70 6.18 11.57
N ALA A 86 -11.26 5.79 10.38
CA ALA A 86 -11.53 4.48 9.85
C ALA A 86 -10.78 3.41 10.66
N PRO A 87 -11.20 2.13 10.60
CA PRO A 87 -10.45 1.01 11.17
C PRO A 87 -8.99 1.01 10.68
N LEU A 88 -8.03 0.93 11.60
CA LEU A 88 -6.61 1.02 11.29
C LEU A 88 -6.17 -0.16 10.43
N PHE A 89 -5.87 0.12 9.17
CA PHE A 89 -5.37 -0.85 8.20
C PHE A 89 -4.16 -0.24 7.47
N PRO A 90 -2.96 -0.41 8.04
CA PRO A 90 -1.73 0.17 7.50
C PRO A 90 -1.25 -0.56 6.24
N VAL A 91 -0.59 0.22 5.37
CA VAL A 91 0.14 -0.22 4.20
C VAL A 91 1.63 0.02 4.45
N LEU A 92 2.44 -1.03 4.31
CA LEU A 92 3.89 -0.99 4.32
C LEU A 92 4.41 -0.84 2.87
N SER A 93 4.99 0.31 2.55
CA SER A 93 5.65 0.56 1.26
C SER A 93 7.16 0.74 1.41
N ARG A 94 7.86 0.88 0.28
CA ARG A 94 9.28 1.24 0.25
C ARG A 94 9.61 2.55 0.99
N ASP A 95 8.65 3.47 1.07
CA ASP A 95 8.82 4.81 1.66
C ASP A 95 8.67 4.83 3.19
N VAL A 96 8.63 3.67 3.86
CA VAL A 96 8.38 3.57 5.31
C VAL A 96 9.36 4.38 6.17
N ALA A 97 10.58 4.61 5.69
CA ALA A 97 11.55 5.46 6.38
C ALA A 97 11.17 6.95 6.34
N GLU A 98 10.50 7.40 5.28
CA GLU A 98 10.15 8.80 5.05
C GLU A 98 8.76 9.14 5.59
N VAL A 99 7.77 8.30 5.30
CA VAL A 99 6.36 8.59 5.58
C VAL A 99 5.73 7.68 6.63
N GLY A 100 6.40 6.58 7.00
CA GLY A 100 5.87 5.57 7.92
C GLY A 100 4.85 4.64 7.25
N LEU A 101 3.82 4.22 7.98
CA LEU A 101 2.76 3.36 7.44
C LEU A 101 1.57 4.18 6.96
N VAL A 102 1.09 3.90 5.75
CA VAL A 102 0.02 4.66 5.10
C VAL A 102 -1.34 4.02 5.36
N CYS A 103 -2.38 4.82 5.58
CA CYS A 103 -3.73 4.34 5.78
C CYS A 103 -4.33 3.82 4.47
N LYS A 104 -4.84 2.58 4.47
CA LYS A 104 -5.54 2.04 3.29
C LYS A 104 -6.82 2.80 2.91
N HIS A 105 -7.37 3.60 3.82
CA HIS A 105 -8.65 4.30 3.62
C HIS A 105 -8.50 5.68 2.99
N CYS A 106 -7.54 6.48 3.46
CA CYS A 106 -7.38 7.88 3.02
C CYS A 106 -6.03 8.17 2.35
N GLY A 107 -5.08 7.23 2.37
CA GLY A 107 -3.75 7.45 1.77
C GLY A 107 -2.82 8.36 2.57
N GLU A 108 -3.25 8.88 3.73
CA GLU A 108 -2.38 9.62 4.65
C GLU A 108 -1.61 8.69 5.58
N ALA A 109 -0.50 9.16 6.15
CA ALA A 109 0.21 8.44 7.19
C ALA A 109 -0.71 8.16 8.39
N CYS A 110 -0.78 6.90 8.80
CA CYS A 110 -1.52 6.47 10.00
C CYS A 110 -0.60 6.04 11.14
N VAL A 111 0.69 5.80 10.84
CA VAL A 111 1.75 5.60 11.82
C VAL A 111 2.98 6.31 11.27
N HIS A 112 3.40 7.38 11.92
CA HIS A 112 4.58 8.14 11.49
C HIS A 112 5.88 7.38 11.78
N PRO A 113 7.00 7.69 11.10
CA PRO A 113 8.30 7.04 11.34
C PRO A 113 8.73 7.09 12.81
N GLU A 114 8.43 8.18 13.52
CA GLU A 114 8.66 8.35 14.96
C GLU A 114 7.93 7.29 15.81
N ASP A 115 6.70 6.94 15.42
CA ASP A 115 5.76 6.09 16.17
C ASP A 115 5.76 4.63 15.72
N LEU A 116 6.62 4.26 14.76
CA LEU A 116 6.82 2.86 14.38
C LEU A 116 7.18 2.01 15.60
N PRO A 117 6.73 0.74 15.66
CA PRO A 117 7.04 -0.14 16.78
C PRO A 117 8.54 -0.22 17.05
N VAL A 118 8.94 0.03 18.30
CA VAL A 118 10.35 0.23 18.69
C VAL A 118 11.22 -0.96 18.28
N GLU A 119 10.70 -2.17 18.43
CA GLU A 119 11.39 -3.42 18.11
C GLU A 119 11.63 -3.59 16.60
N MET A 120 10.80 -2.97 15.76
CA MET A 120 10.83 -3.12 14.32
C MET A 120 11.42 -1.92 13.58
N LYS A 121 11.38 -0.74 14.19
CA LYS A 121 11.74 0.54 13.57
C LYS A 121 13.10 0.50 12.88
N SER A 122 14.13 -0.02 13.56
CA SER A 122 15.47 -0.13 12.97
C SER A 122 15.50 -1.05 11.75
N SER A 123 14.76 -2.16 11.80
CA SER A 123 14.72 -3.15 10.71
C SER A 123 14.01 -2.59 9.48
N LEU A 124 12.89 -1.87 9.68
CA LEU A 124 12.12 -1.22 8.62
C LEU A 124 12.97 -0.13 7.94
N ILE A 125 13.58 0.76 8.71
CA ILE A 125 14.40 1.86 8.17
C ILE A 125 15.61 1.30 7.42
N GLN A 126 16.32 0.33 7.98
CA GLN A 126 17.48 -0.28 7.31
C GLN A 126 17.11 -1.03 6.03
N TRP A 127 15.92 -1.64 5.99
CA TRP A 127 15.43 -2.27 4.77
C TRP A 127 15.13 -1.22 3.71
N ALA A 128 14.41 -0.15 4.05
CA ALA A 128 14.07 0.95 3.13
C ALA A 128 15.33 1.62 2.56
N GLU A 129 16.34 1.93 3.39
CA GLU A 129 17.61 2.51 2.93
C GLU A 129 18.41 1.59 1.99
N LYS A 130 18.27 0.26 2.15
CA LYS A 130 18.91 -0.71 1.24
C LYS A 130 18.12 -0.81 -0.06
N TYR A 131 16.80 -0.81 0.03
CA TYR A 131 15.91 -0.83 -1.12
C TYR A 131 16.14 0.39 -2.00
N GLU A 132 16.22 1.58 -1.40
CA GLU A 132 16.40 2.84 -2.11
C GLU A 132 17.65 2.84 -2.99
N LYS A 133 18.76 2.26 -2.50
CA LYS A 133 20.00 2.12 -3.30
C LYS A 133 19.84 1.24 -4.53
N VAL A 134 18.91 0.29 -4.49
CA VAL A 134 18.58 -0.58 -5.62
C VAL A 134 17.62 0.14 -6.57
N HIS A 135 16.59 0.79 -6.01
CA HIS A 135 15.59 1.56 -6.74
C HIS A 135 16.22 2.72 -7.54
N ALA A 136 17.14 3.45 -6.93
CA ALA A 136 17.84 4.59 -7.54
C ALA A 136 18.54 4.27 -8.86
N VAL A 137 18.87 3.00 -9.14
CA VAL A 137 19.45 2.60 -10.43
C VAL A 137 18.54 2.99 -11.60
N ALA A 138 17.22 2.89 -11.43
CA ALA A 138 16.25 3.30 -12.45
C ALA A 138 16.25 4.81 -12.71
N HIS A 139 16.69 5.62 -11.74
CA HIS A 139 16.63 7.08 -11.76
C HIS A 139 17.99 7.74 -12.05
N TRP A 140 19.06 6.98 -12.28
CA TRP A 140 20.40 7.56 -12.49
C TRP A 140 20.47 8.61 -13.60
N GLU A 141 19.77 8.42 -14.72
CA GLU A 141 19.75 9.43 -15.78
C GLU A 141 19.05 10.72 -15.32
N GLU A 142 17.93 10.59 -14.61
CA GLU A 142 17.15 11.70 -14.06
C GLU A 142 17.93 12.46 -12.97
N ASP A 143 18.73 11.74 -12.18
CA ASP A 143 19.63 12.27 -11.16
C ASP A 143 20.90 12.94 -11.75
N GLY A 144 21.05 12.94 -13.08
CA GLY A 144 22.22 13.50 -13.77
C GLY A 144 23.48 12.64 -13.65
N ILE A 145 23.34 11.37 -13.26
CA ILE A 145 24.43 10.41 -13.21
C ILE A 145 24.70 9.92 -14.63
N LYS A 146 25.98 9.99 -15.04
CA LYS A 146 26.38 9.47 -16.35
C LYS A 146 26.24 7.95 -16.36
N LEU A 147 25.37 7.45 -17.23
CA LEU A 147 25.12 6.02 -17.35
C LEU A 147 26.39 5.26 -17.79
N PRO A 148 26.74 4.17 -17.09
CA PRO A 148 27.85 3.32 -17.49
C PRO A 148 27.49 2.52 -18.76
N HIS A 149 28.50 2.01 -19.46
CA HIS A 149 28.27 1.21 -20.68
C HIS A 149 27.46 -0.07 -20.42
N ASP A 150 27.50 -0.62 -19.21
CA ASP A 150 26.77 -1.82 -18.81
C ASP A 150 25.48 -1.50 -18.03
N TYR A 151 24.92 -0.30 -18.20
CA TYR A 151 23.72 0.15 -17.49
C TYR A 151 22.55 -0.85 -17.54
N ASP A 152 22.21 -1.38 -18.72
CA ASP A 152 21.11 -2.35 -18.87
C ASP A 152 21.29 -3.57 -17.95
N ARG A 153 22.53 -4.04 -17.80
CA ARG A 153 22.86 -5.16 -16.90
C ARG A 153 22.73 -4.77 -15.43
N GLN A 154 23.06 -3.52 -15.09
CA GLN A 154 22.89 -3.01 -13.74
C GLN A 154 21.41 -2.84 -13.38
N LEU A 155 20.59 -2.36 -14.33
CA LEU A 155 19.15 -2.24 -14.19
C LEU A 155 18.49 -3.62 -14.00
N GLU A 156 18.85 -4.61 -14.83
CA GLU A 156 18.37 -5.99 -14.66
C GLU A 156 18.82 -6.59 -13.30
N SER A 157 20.07 -6.36 -12.90
CA SER A 157 20.53 -6.77 -11.58
C SER A 157 19.80 -6.06 -10.44
N ALA A 158 19.34 -4.83 -10.64
CA ALA A 158 18.58 -4.07 -9.66
C ALA A 158 17.17 -4.65 -9.53
N ALA A 159 16.49 -4.94 -10.65
CA ALA A 159 15.18 -5.59 -10.65
C ALA A 159 15.18 -6.91 -9.86
N ILE A 160 16.15 -7.80 -10.12
CA ILE A 160 16.29 -9.08 -9.38
C ILE A 160 16.54 -8.87 -7.88
N LYS A 161 17.22 -7.80 -7.49
CA LYS A 161 17.42 -7.46 -6.06
C LYS A 161 16.15 -6.88 -5.45
N ALA A 162 15.44 -6.04 -6.18
CA ALA A 162 14.18 -5.45 -5.76
C ALA A 162 13.13 -6.53 -5.51
N GLU A 163 13.01 -7.55 -6.39
CA GLU A 163 12.17 -8.73 -6.16
C GLU A 163 12.44 -9.38 -4.80
N LYS A 164 13.71 -9.59 -4.46
CA LYS A 164 14.10 -10.21 -3.17
C LYS A 164 13.75 -9.33 -1.98
N TYR A 165 13.96 -8.02 -2.09
CA TYR A 165 13.62 -7.09 -1.01
C TYR A 165 12.12 -6.94 -0.84
N LEU A 166 11.34 -6.91 -1.91
CA LEU A 166 9.88 -6.91 -1.86
C LEU A 166 9.34 -8.21 -1.25
N LEU A 167 9.94 -9.36 -1.56
CA LEU A 167 9.62 -10.61 -0.86
C LEU A 167 9.95 -10.54 0.64
N GLU A 168 11.11 -9.98 1.04
CA GLU A 168 11.42 -9.75 2.47
C GLU A 168 10.41 -8.79 3.13
N ASN A 169 9.93 -7.79 2.38
CA ASN A 169 8.92 -6.85 2.85
C ASN A 169 7.63 -7.58 3.25
N GLY A 170 7.15 -8.50 2.42
CA GLY A 170 5.95 -9.30 2.69
C GLY A 170 6.16 -10.44 3.69
N ASP A 171 7.16 -11.28 3.48
CA ASP A 171 7.36 -12.56 4.19
C ASP A 171 8.03 -12.41 5.56
N LYS A 172 8.43 -11.20 5.92
CA LYS A 172 9.07 -10.93 7.21
C LYS A 172 8.57 -9.64 7.82
N LEU A 173 8.81 -8.50 7.18
CA LEU A 173 8.50 -7.20 7.80
C LEU A 173 6.99 -6.99 7.99
N ALA A 174 6.18 -7.23 6.96
CA ALA A 174 4.73 -7.13 7.07
C ALA A 174 4.17 -8.18 8.05
N LEU A 175 4.75 -9.38 8.10
CA LEU A 175 4.32 -10.43 9.02
C LEU A 175 4.61 -10.07 10.48
N ASP A 176 5.80 -9.55 10.78
CA ASP A 176 6.16 -9.10 12.13
C ASP A 176 5.25 -7.95 12.59
N LEU A 177 4.80 -7.07 11.67
CA LEU A 177 3.86 -5.99 11.98
C LEU A 177 2.46 -6.49 12.41
N LEU A 178 2.07 -7.74 12.14
CA LEU A 178 0.83 -8.33 12.66
C LEU A 178 0.83 -8.48 14.19
N GLY A 179 2.01 -8.41 14.84
CA GLY A 179 2.09 -8.31 16.30
C GLY A 179 1.52 -7.01 16.86
N TYR A 180 1.36 -5.98 16.02
CA TYR A 180 0.97 -4.63 16.41
C TYR A 180 -0.34 -4.19 15.76
N TYR A 181 -0.64 -4.70 14.57
CA TYR A 181 -1.82 -4.29 13.79
C TYR A 181 -2.71 -5.48 13.42
N PRO A 182 -4.03 -5.28 13.31
CA PRO A 182 -4.98 -6.36 13.05
C PRO A 182 -4.80 -6.99 11.66
N ALA A 183 -4.35 -6.19 10.69
CA ALA A 183 -4.02 -6.60 9.34
C ALA A 183 -3.00 -5.60 8.78
N VAL A 184 -2.18 -6.04 7.83
CA VAL A 184 -1.17 -5.20 7.17
C VAL A 184 -1.22 -5.47 5.67
N ALA A 185 -1.29 -4.41 4.87
CA ALA A 185 -1.07 -4.50 3.44
C ALA A 185 0.39 -4.16 3.13
N TRP A 186 0.94 -4.65 2.03
CA TRP A 186 2.31 -4.34 1.63
C TRP A 186 2.46 -4.18 0.12
N GLU A 187 3.29 -3.23 -0.28
CA GLU A 187 3.62 -2.94 -1.69
C GLU A 187 4.46 -4.07 -2.29
N ASP A 188 3.94 -4.68 -3.37
CA ASP A 188 4.47 -5.90 -3.96
C ASP A 188 4.88 -5.71 -5.43
N GLN A 189 5.22 -4.48 -5.82
CA GLN A 189 5.68 -4.12 -7.16
C GLN A 189 6.62 -2.91 -7.14
N ASP A 190 7.36 -2.72 -8.23
CA ASP A 190 8.14 -1.52 -8.49
C ASP A 190 8.09 -1.19 -9.98
N GLU A 191 7.32 -0.16 -10.33
CA GLU A 191 7.12 0.26 -11.71
C GLU A 191 8.42 0.77 -12.36
N CYS A 192 9.31 1.42 -11.60
CA CYS A 192 10.55 2.00 -12.13
C CYS A 192 11.55 0.90 -12.53
N LEU A 193 11.57 -0.20 -11.79
CA LEU A 193 12.40 -1.38 -12.08
C LEU A 193 11.65 -2.45 -12.89
N ALA A 194 10.42 -2.17 -13.32
CA ALA A 194 9.53 -3.10 -14.01
C ALA A 194 9.29 -4.43 -13.26
N VAL A 195 9.40 -4.42 -11.93
CA VAL A 195 9.08 -5.58 -11.07
C VAL A 195 7.59 -5.61 -10.82
N ARG A 196 6.95 -6.73 -11.16
CA ARG A 196 5.51 -6.90 -11.06
C ARG A 196 5.13 -7.89 -9.95
N PRO A 197 3.87 -7.88 -9.50
CA PRO A 197 3.40 -8.83 -8.50
C PRO A 197 3.65 -10.30 -8.87
N GLU A 198 3.56 -10.66 -10.15
CA GLU A 198 3.81 -12.01 -10.65
C GLU A 198 5.27 -12.47 -10.52
N ASP A 199 6.22 -11.53 -10.47
CA ASP A 199 7.65 -11.82 -10.35
C ASP A 199 8.01 -12.27 -8.92
N LEU A 200 7.19 -11.87 -7.94
CA LEU A 200 7.32 -12.25 -6.54
C LEU A 200 6.77 -13.66 -6.30
N CYS A 201 7.41 -14.66 -6.90
CA CYS A 201 7.09 -16.07 -6.69
C CYS A 201 7.61 -16.55 -5.33
N VAL A 202 6.70 -16.92 -4.43
CA VAL A 202 7.05 -17.70 -3.24
C VAL A 202 7.44 -19.10 -3.71
N LYS A 203 8.72 -19.44 -3.59
CA LYS A 203 9.21 -20.81 -3.84
C LYS A 203 9.00 -21.71 -2.64
#